data_AF-A0AAW8NID6-F1
#
_entry.id   AF-A0AAW8NID6-F1
#
_cell.length_a   1.000
_cell.length_b   1.000
_cell.length_c   1.000
_cell.angle_alpha   90.00
_cell.angle_beta   90.00
_cell.angle_gamma   90.00
#
_symmetry.space_group_name_H-M   'P 1'
#
loop_
_entity.id
_entity.type
_entity.pdbx_description
1 polymer ?
#
loop_
_entity_poly.entity_id
_entity_poly.type
_entity_poly.pdbx_seq_one_letter_code
_entity_poly.pdbx_strand_id
1 'polypeptide(L)'
;MMKRICSCIPLLLLASCGLLVKQSPAEKLSGYTYIPVDPFSVTTNPEESCNNPQRLTAAESVDTANVSSQALLASLPDNAVRTTVETFFLDGSVTYGPAKISSKADSYRMTVDYINADTTNVDIWIKREAQVYATGERKAINLFMPVHDKYSEYLIGSDVYTVTSENPYSIDYQYFSLPVYVGIGLRATADINGVDSGANISGLGAIGVSAESKDLKGSLTVQTLGVNGQAIAAALPIQSELNRTTAQNAITSVASIKALLYEEGTIVQPRVVGIYLPFPGGKALINSVISEISRAKVVWKRPCVVLE
;
A
#
# COMPACT_ATOMS: atom_id res chain seq x y z
N MET A 1 43.06 41.05 43.98
CA MET A 1 42.20 41.03 42.78
C MET A 1 42.25 39.65 42.14
N MET A 2 41.30 38.77 42.48
CA MET A 2 41.18 37.40 41.96
C MET A 2 40.26 37.41 40.74
N LYS A 3 40.78 37.06 39.55
CA LYS A 3 39.96 36.79 38.35
C LYS A 3 39.60 35.30 38.32
N ARG A 4 38.32 34.98 38.57
CA ARG A 4 37.75 33.65 38.35
C ARG A 4 37.58 33.43 36.85
N ILE A 5 38.25 32.42 36.31
CA ILE A 5 38.04 31.93 34.94
C ILE A 5 36.89 30.92 34.99
N CYS A 6 35.76 31.29 34.39
CA CYS A 6 34.59 30.44 34.26
C CYS A 6 34.79 29.56 33.01
N SER A 7 35.04 28.26 33.22
CA SER A 7 35.16 27.27 32.14
C SER A 7 33.76 26.80 31.74
N CYS A 8 33.26 27.25 30.59
CA CYS A 8 32.04 26.74 29.97
C CYS A 8 32.39 25.52 29.11
N ILE A 9 31.96 24.34 29.55
CA ILE A 9 31.98 23.09 28.78
C ILE A 9 30.91 23.20 27.69
N PRO A 10 31.22 23.04 26.39
CA PRO A 10 30.22 23.07 25.35
C PRO A 10 29.42 21.75 25.38
N LEU A 11 28.13 21.87 25.67
CA LEU A 11 27.16 20.80 25.59
C LEU A 11 26.95 20.46 24.10
N LEU A 12 27.58 19.37 23.64
CA LEU A 12 27.35 18.78 22.32
C LEU A 12 25.91 18.26 22.24
N LEU A 13 25.01 19.09 21.71
CA LEU A 13 23.67 18.70 21.31
C LEU A 13 23.79 17.76 20.10
N LEU A 14 23.77 16.46 20.36
CA LEU A 14 23.53 15.45 19.33
C LEU A 14 22.09 15.62 18.84
N ALA A 15 21.92 16.38 17.75
CA ALA A 15 20.68 16.44 17.01
C ALA A 15 20.43 15.04 16.42
N SER A 16 19.52 14.29 17.03
CA SER A 16 19.00 13.07 16.42
C SER A 16 18.33 13.46 15.11
N CYS A 17 18.86 12.97 13.99
CA CYS A 17 18.12 12.99 12.73
C CYS A 17 16.83 12.19 12.91
N GLY A 18 15.73 12.86 13.25
CA GLY A 18 14.41 12.33 12.98
C GLY A 18 14.32 12.13 11.48
N LEU A 19 14.35 10.87 11.04
CA LEU A 19 14.10 10.47 9.66
C LEU A 19 12.67 10.88 9.30
N LEU A 20 12.48 12.15 8.93
CA LEU A 20 11.38 12.57 8.11
C LEU A 20 11.54 11.81 6.80
N VAL A 21 10.65 10.84 6.55
CA VAL A 21 10.53 10.21 5.24
C VAL A 21 10.20 11.33 4.25
N LYS A 22 11.23 11.83 3.56
CA LYS A 22 11.11 12.95 2.65
C LYS A 22 10.35 12.46 1.43
N GLN A 23 9.07 12.83 1.35
CA GLN A 23 8.27 12.55 0.17
C GLN A 23 9.01 12.98 -1.09
N SER A 24 9.02 12.12 -2.10
CA SER A 24 9.53 12.46 -3.41
C SER A 24 8.74 13.64 -4.00
N PRO A 25 9.35 14.44 -4.89
CA PRO A 25 8.61 15.47 -5.61
C PRO A 25 7.37 14.91 -6.32
N ALA A 26 7.46 13.67 -6.82
CA ALA A 26 6.31 12.96 -7.38
C ALA A 26 5.21 12.77 -6.33
N GLU A 27 5.49 12.23 -5.14
CA GLU A 27 4.48 12.06 -4.07
C GLU A 27 3.86 13.38 -3.62
N LYS A 28 4.63 14.48 -3.60
CA LYS A 28 4.11 15.82 -3.23
C LYS A 28 3.23 16.46 -4.30
N LEU A 29 3.58 16.29 -5.57
CA LEU A 29 2.92 16.96 -6.70
C LEU A 29 1.82 16.12 -7.33
N SER A 30 1.89 14.80 -7.16
CA SER A 30 0.97 13.88 -7.78
C SER A 30 -0.35 13.84 -6.96
N GLY A 31 -0.32 13.69 -5.64
CA GLY A 31 -1.54 13.28 -4.91
C GLY A 31 -1.85 11.79 -5.12
N TYR A 32 -0.87 11.06 -5.64
CA TYR A 32 -1.01 9.67 -6.03
C TYR A 32 -0.42 8.84 -4.90
N THR A 33 -1.20 7.91 -4.37
CA THR A 33 -0.84 7.15 -3.18
C THR A 33 -0.78 5.67 -3.53
N TYR A 34 0.30 5.00 -3.10
CA TYR A 34 0.34 3.55 -3.05
C TYR A 34 -0.72 3.08 -2.05
N ILE A 35 -1.65 2.25 -2.51
CA ILE A 35 -2.69 1.68 -1.68
C ILE A 35 -2.42 0.18 -1.55
N PRO A 36 -2.08 -0.30 -0.35
CA PRO A 36 -1.95 -1.73 -0.11
C PRO A 36 -3.30 -2.39 -0.31
N VAL A 37 -3.31 -3.56 -0.95
CA VAL A 37 -4.53 -4.38 -1.11
C VAL A 37 -4.28 -5.78 -0.56
N ASP A 38 -5.33 -6.45 -0.12
CA ASP A 38 -5.21 -7.85 0.27
C ASP A 38 -4.77 -8.68 -0.93
N PRO A 39 -3.80 -9.60 -0.76
CA PRO A 39 -3.13 -10.20 -1.89
C PRO A 39 -4.03 -11.19 -2.63
N PHE A 40 -4.35 -10.90 -3.89
CA PHE A 40 -5.10 -11.78 -4.78
C PHE A 40 -4.26 -12.26 -5.97
N SER A 41 -4.71 -13.36 -6.57
CA SER A 41 -3.99 -14.07 -7.64
C SER A 41 -3.85 -13.22 -8.89
N VAL A 42 -2.71 -13.38 -9.57
CA VAL A 42 -2.43 -12.78 -10.87
C VAL A 42 -2.34 -13.88 -11.93
N THR A 43 -2.77 -13.53 -13.14
CA THR A 43 -2.58 -14.35 -14.34
C THR A 43 -1.25 -13.99 -14.98
N THR A 44 -0.39 -14.97 -15.30
CA THR A 44 0.96 -14.70 -15.81
C THR A 44 1.08 -15.05 -17.30
N ASN A 45 1.50 -14.06 -18.10
CA ASN A 45 1.79 -14.25 -19.52
C ASN A 45 3.27 -13.90 -19.77
N PRO A 46 4.05 -14.74 -20.47
CA PRO A 46 5.40 -14.38 -20.89
C PRO A 46 5.36 -13.13 -21.80
N GLU A 47 6.26 -12.19 -21.56
CA GLU A 47 6.39 -10.98 -22.37
C GLU A 47 7.11 -11.26 -23.71
N GLU A 48 7.11 -10.28 -24.62
CA GLU A 48 7.79 -10.34 -25.92
C GLU A 48 9.31 -10.51 -25.83
N SER A 49 9.91 -10.25 -24.66
CA SER A 49 11.31 -10.55 -24.36
C SER A 49 11.62 -12.06 -24.33
N CYS A 50 10.60 -12.91 -24.35
CA CYS A 50 10.74 -14.36 -24.40
C CYS A 50 10.97 -14.88 -25.83
N ASN A 51 11.90 -15.81 -26.00
CA ASN A 51 12.23 -16.43 -27.30
C ASN A 51 11.09 -17.24 -27.97
N ASN A 52 9.92 -17.35 -27.34
CA ASN A 52 8.72 -17.91 -27.96
C ASN A 52 7.61 -16.84 -27.98
N PRO A 53 7.36 -16.18 -29.12
CA PRO A 53 6.56 -14.96 -29.23
C PRO A 53 5.05 -15.25 -29.32
N GLN A 54 4.56 -16.28 -28.63
CA GLN A 54 3.12 -16.53 -28.58
C GLN A 54 2.48 -15.49 -27.65
N ARG A 55 1.82 -14.49 -28.24
CA ARG A 55 0.98 -13.53 -27.51
C ARG A 55 -0.21 -14.28 -26.93
N LEU A 56 -0.10 -14.70 -25.68
CA LEU A 56 -1.19 -15.37 -24.96
C LEU A 56 -2.21 -14.33 -24.51
N THR A 57 -3.49 -14.63 -24.72
CA THR A 57 -4.60 -13.89 -24.13
C THR A 57 -4.74 -14.20 -22.64
N ALA A 58 -5.57 -13.45 -21.91
CA ALA A 58 -5.86 -13.73 -20.49
C ALA A 58 -6.44 -15.13 -20.26
N ALA A 59 -7.10 -15.70 -21.27
CA ALA A 59 -7.66 -17.05 -21.23
C ALA A 59 -6.62 -18.16 -21.51
N GLU A 60 -5.50 -17.81 -22.14
CA GLU A 60 -4.44 -18.74 -22.59
C GLU A 60 -3.20 -18.68 -21.69
N SER A 61 -3.29 -18.03 -20.54
CA SER A 61 -2.17 -17.77 -19.64
C SER A 61 -1.37 -19.02 -19.26
N VAL A 62 -0.07 -18.85 -19.08
CA VAL A 62 0.82 -19.95 -18.70
C VAL A 62 0.63 -20.28 -17.23
N ASP A 63 0.45 -21.57 -16.93
CA ASP A 63 0.51 -22.07 -15.56
C ASP A 63 1.92 -21.84 -15.00
N THR A 64 2.01 -21.00 -13.96
CA THR A 64 3.27 -20.72 -13.26
C THR A 64 3.81 -21.94 -12.51
N ALA A 65 3.04 -23.03 -12.37
CA ALA A 65 3.47 -24.25 -11.69
C ALA A 65 4.77 -24.84 -12.26
N ASN A 66 5.07 -24.61 -13.55
CA ASN A 66 6.27 -25.13 -14.20
C ASN A 66 7.46 -24.14 -14.21
N VAL A 67 7.33 -23.00 -13.53
CA VAL A 67 8.37 -21.97 -13.47
C VAL A 67 9.06 -22.05 -12.11
N SER A 68 10.39 -22.10 -12.09
CA SER A 68 11.13 -22.12 -10.83
C SER A 68 10.91 -20.83 -10.01
N SER A 69 10.92 -20.95 -8.68
CA SER A 69 10.83 -19.80 -7.77
C SER A 69 11.91 -18.75 -8.08
N GLN A 70 13.12 -19.17 -8.45
CA GLN A 70 14.23 -18.29 -8.81
C GLN A 70 13.92 -17.46 -10.06
N ALA A 71 13.33 -18.07 -11.09
CA ALA A 71 12.94 -17.34 -12.30
C ALA A 71 11.81 -16.34 -12.01
N LEU A 72 10.84 -16.72 -11.18
CA LEU A 72 9.77 -15.81 -10.75
C LEU A 72 10.32 -14.62 -9.95
N LEU A 73 11.24 -14.86 -9.02
CA LEU A 73 11.91 -13.80 -8.25
C LEU A 73 12.72 -12.87 -9.15
N ALA A 74 13.48 -13.42 -10.09
CA ALA A 74 14.28 -12.65 -11.02
C ALA A 74 13.42 -11.76 -11.93
N SER A 75 12.18 -12.19 -12.19
CA SER A 75 11.21 -11.43 -12.98
C SER A 75 10.58 -10.23 -12.24
N LEU A 76 10.93 -10.01 -10.96
CA LEU A 76 10.45 -8.90 -10.13
C LEU A 76 11.62 -7.91 -9.91
N PRO A 77 11.85 -6.96 -10.83
CA PRO A 77 13.07 -6.16 -10.87
C PRO A 77 13.16 -5.13 -9.73
N ASP A 78 12.02 -4.67 -9.20
CA ASP A 78 12.00 -3.57 -8.24
C ASP A 78 11.99 -4.10 -6.81
N ASN A 79 13.01 -3.75 -6.02
CA ASN A 79 13.02 -3.95 -4.57
C ASN A 79 12.68 -2.63 -3.87
N ALA A 80 11.55 -2.57 -3.17
CA ALA A 80 11.10 -1.33 -2.55
C ALA A 80 10.52 -1.56 -1.15
N VAL A 81 10.64 -0.52 -0.33
CA VAL A 81 9.87 -0.37 0.91
C VAL A 81 8.81 0.69 0.66
N ARG A 82 7.54 0.32 0.72
CA ARG A 82 6.41 1.23 0.53
C ARG A 82 5.68 1.40 1.84
N THR A 83 5.38 2.64 2.19
CA THR A 83 4.71 2.99 3.44
C THR A 83 3.46 3.78 3.13
N THR A 84 2.34 3.34 3.68
CA THR A 84 1.05 4.04 3.59
C THR A 84 0.48 4.20 4.99
N VAL A 85 -0.07 5.38 5.26
CA VAL A 85 -0.84 5.64 6.48
C VAL A 85 -2.27 5.93 6.06
N GLU A 86 -3.19 5.14 6.59
CA GLU A 86 -4.62 5.33 6.51
C GLU A 86 -5.07 6.04 7.80
N THR A 87 -5.78 7.15 7.66
CA THR A 87 -6.42 7.84 8.79
C THR A 87 -7.91 7.59 8.74
N PHE A 88 -8.48 7.08 9.84
CA PHE A 88 -9.92 6.86 9.99
C PHE A 88 -10.51 7.96 10.86
N PHE A 89 -11.56 8.61 10.38
CA PHE A 89 -12.29 9.65 11.09
C PHE A 89 -13.65 9.15 11.60
N LEU A 90 -14.20 9.80 12.63
CA LEU A 90 -15.52 9.50 13.22
C LEU A 90 -16.66 9.47 12.20
N ASP A 91 -16.57 10.24 11.11
CA ASP A 91 -17.57 10.28 10.05
C ASP A 91 -17.50 9.07 9.10
N GLY A 92 -16.59 8.12 9.36
CA GLY A 92 -16.35 6.94 8.55
C GLY A 92 -15.51 7.21 7.30
N SER A 93 -15.08 8.45 7.08
CA SER A 93 -14.16 8.79 5.99
C SER A 93 -12.76 8.25 6.28
N VAL A 94 -12.06 7.88 5.21
CA VAL A 94 -10.69 7.40 5.25
C VAL A 94 -9.85 8.23 4.30
N THR A 95 -8.71 8.70 4.78
CA THR A 95 -7.72 9.39 3.95
C THR A 95 -6.41 8.61 3.93
N TYR A 96 -5.73 8.68 2.80
CA TYR A 96 -4.46 8.02 2.55
C TYR A 96 -3.39 9.09 2.39
N GLY A 97 -2.23 8.89 2.99
CA GLY A 97 -1.13 9.83 2.78
C GLY A 97 -0.05 9.77 3.86
N PRO A 98 0.88 10.74 3.85
CA PRO A 98 1.92 10.82 4.86
C PRO A 98 1.31 11.03 6.24
N ALA A 99 1.85 10.33 7.23
CA ALA A 99 1.59 10.57 8.64
C ALA A 99 1.77 12.06 8.96
N LYS A 100 0.68 12.78 9.22
CA LYS A 100 0.75 14.08 9.89
C LYS A 100 0.98 13.82 11.37
N ILE A 101 1.81 14.64 12.01
CA ILE A 101 1.90 14.74 13.47
C ILE A 101 0.46 14.83 14.00
N SER A 102 0.09 13.92 14.90
CA SER A 102 -1.30 13.58 15.24
C SER A 102 -2.18 14.82 15.48
N SER A 103 -3.06 15.14 14.52
CA SER A 103 -4.29 15.88 14.79
C SER A 103 -5.33 14.87 15.26
N LYS A 104 -6.17 15.18 16.26
CA LYS A 104 -7.24 14.29 16.77
C LYS A 104 -7.97 13.54 15.63
N ALA A 105 -7.55 12.31 15.37
CA ALA A 105 -8.24 11.31 14.57
C ALA A 105 -8.36 10.08 15.46
N ASP A 106 -9.35 9.23 15.22
CA ASP A 106 -9.72 8.18 16.17
C ASP A 106 -8.76 6.99 16.07
N SER A 107 -8.40 6.63 14.84
CA SER A 107 -7.48 5.54 14.58
C SER A 107 -6.69 5.74 13.29
N TYR A 108 -5.54 5.08 13.24
CA TYR A 108 -4.65 5.04 12.10
C TYR A 108 -4.30 3.60 11.78
N ARG A 109 -4.11 3.30 10.50
CA ARG A 109 -3.45 2.07 10.07
C ARG A 109 -2.20 2.42 9.31
N MET A 110 -1.06 1.96 9.81
CA MET A 110 0.20 2.07 9.10
C MET A 110 0.50 0.74 8.45
N THR A 111 0.71 0.75 7.14
CA THR A 111 1.14 -0.42 6.38
C THR A 111 2.52 -0.16 5.79
N VAL A 112 3.45 -1.07 6.06
CA VAL A 112 4.80 -1.07 5.49
C VAL A 112 5.02 -2.36 4.72
N ASP A 113 5.19 -2.22 3.42
CA ASP A 113 5.40 -3.32 2.48
C ASP A 113 6.86 -3.38 2.07
N TYR A 114 7.48 -4.51 2.33
CA TYR A 114 8.82 -4.86 1.86
C TYR A 114 8.66 -5.84 0.72
N ILE A 115 8.68 -5.35 -0.52
CA ILE A 115 8.27 -6.11 -1.69
C ILE A 115 9.35 -6.12 -2.78
N ASN A 116 9.47 -7.27 -3.43
CA ASN A 116 9.99 -7.37 -4.78
C ASN A 116 8.77 -7.32 -5.71
N ALA A 117 8.73 -6.37 -6.63
CA ALA A 117 7.58 -6.14 -7.46
C ALA A 117 7.95 -5.81 -8.90
N ASP A 118 6.97 -5.99 -9.76
CA ASP A 118 6.86 -5.41 -11.08
C ASP A 118 5.51 -4.67 -11.16
N THR A 119 5.30 -3.85 -12.18
CA THR A 119 4.09 -3.06 -12.35
C THR A 119 3.42 -3.39 -13.68
N THR A 120 2.14 -3.75 -13.64
CA THR A 120 1.30 -3.90 -14.83
C THR A 120 0.17 -2.87 -14.81
N ASN A 121 -0.29 -2.43 -15.97
CA ASN A 121 -1.41 -1.49 -16.05
C ASN A 121 -2.73 -2.23 -16.27
N VAL A 122 -3.77 -1.78 -15.57
CA VAL A 122 -5.14 -2.26 -15.75
C VAL A 122 -6.02 -1.09 -16.15
N ASP A 123 -6.65 -1.23 -17.30
CA ASP A 123 -7.60 -0.27 -17.82
C ASP A 123 -8.95 -0.41 -17.10
N ILE A 124 -9.46 0.70 -16.59
CA ILE A 124 -10.75 0.76 -15.93
C ILE A 124 -11.55 1.98 -16.37
N TRP A 125 -12.86 1.86 -16.24
CA TRP A 125 -13.83 2.92 -16.47
C TRP A 125 -14.60 3.14 -15.18
N ILE A 126 -14.64 4.39 -14.73
CA ILE A 126 -15.24 4.79 -13.46
C ILE A 126 -16.38 5.76 -13.75
N LYS A 127 -17.58 5.41 -13.28
CA LYS A 127 -18.74 6.29 -13.20
C LYS A 127 -19.01 6.64 -11.75
N ARG A 128 -19.15 7.93 -11.45
CA ARG A 128 -19.59 8.43 -10.14
C ARG A 128 -21.01 8.97 -10.27
N GLU A 129 -21.90 8.53 -9.39
CA GLU A 129 -23.29 8.98 -9.34
C GLU A 129 -23.61 9.51 -7.95
N ALA A 130 -24.42 10.57 -7.87
CA ALA A 130 -24.90 11.10 -6.61
C ALA A 130 -26.40 11.39 -6.68
N GLN A 131 -27.06 11.35 -5.52
CA GLN A 131 -28.49 11.58 -5.41
C GLN A 131 -28.77 13.08 -5.33
N VAL A 132 -29.61 13.60 -6.23
CA VAL A 132 -30.06 15.00 -6.22
C VAL A 132 -31.01 15.22 -5.03
N TYR A 133 -30.74 16.23 -4.20
CA TYR A 133 -31.50 16.52 -2.98
C TYR A 133 -32.98 16.80 -3.29
N ALA A 134 -33.25 17.56 -4.35
CA ALA A 134 -34.60 18.01 -4.69
C ALA A 134 -35.50 16.92 -5.29
N THR A 135 -34.93 16.00 -6.08
CA THR A 135 -35.71 15.01 -6.84
C THR A 135 -35.54 13.58 -6.35
N GLY A 136 -34.49 13.30 -5.59
CA GLY A 136 -34.11 11.94 -5.18
C GLY A 136 -33.54 11.09 -6.32
N GLU A 137 -33.40 11.65 -7.53
CA GLU A 137 -32.84 10.98 -8.70
C GLU A 137 -31.31 10.86 -8.60
N ARG A 138 -30.73 9.77 -9.14
CA ARG A 138 -29.28 9.64 -9.27
C ARG A 138 -28.82 10.20 -10.60
N LYS A 139 -27.80 11.07 -10.56
CA LYS A 139 -27.18 11.61 -11.76
C LYS A 139 -25.68 11.31 -11.77
N ALA A 140 -25.17 11.04 -12.96
CA ALA A 140 -23.74 10.97 -13.19
C ALA A 140 -23.12 12.34 -12.93
N ILE A 141 -22.03 12.34 -12.16
CA ILE A 141 -21.28 13.54 -11.82
C ILE A 141 -19.80 13.32 -12.14
N ASN A 142 -19.06 14.42 -12.30
CA ASN A 142 -17.64 14.33 -12.58
C ASN A 142 -16.89 13.75 -11.36
N LEU A 143 -16.03 12.75 -11.61
CA LEU A 143 -15.25 12.06 -10.59
C LEU A 143 -14.47 13.02 -9.68
N PHE A 144 -13.93 14.09 -10.26
CA PHE A 144 -13.11 15.09 -9.58
C PHE A 144 -13.90 16.22 -8.92
N MET A 145 -15.23 16.20 -8.98
CA MET A 145 -16.01 17.15 -8.20
C MET A 145 -15.69 16.99 -6.71
N PRO A 146 -15.54 18.08 -5.96
CA PRO A 146 -15.37 18.01 -4.52
C PRO A 146 -16.49 17.19 -3.85
N VAL A 147 -16.22 16.71 -2.65
CA VAL A 147 -17.24 16.05 -1.82
C VAL A 147 -18.38 17.03 -1.59
N HIS A 148 -19.62 16.52 -1.68
CA HIS A 148 -20.82 17.31 -1.50
C HIS A 148 -20.84 17.95 -0.10
N ASP A 149 -21.14 19.24 -0.05
CA ASP A 149 -21.34 19.98 1.19
C ASP A 149 -22.81 20.39 1.33
N LYS A 150 -23.12 21.19 2.36
CA LYS A 150 -24.48 21.67 2.63
C LYS A 150 -25.05 22.62 1.55
N TYR A 151 -24.22 23.08 0.61
CA TYR A 151 -24.62 23.94 -0.51
C TYR A 151 -24.69 23.18 -1.83
N SER A 152 -24.31 21.90 -1.84
CA SER A 152 -24.41 21.01 -2.98
C SER A 152 -25.87 20.72 -3.34
N GLU A 153 -26.16 20.59 -4.64
CA GLU A 153 -27.45 20.07 -5.14
C GLU A 153 -27.62 18.57 -4.88
N TYR A 154 -26.55 17.88 -4.49
CA TYR A 154 -26.50 16.46 -4.19
C TYR A 154 -26.46 16.18 -2.69
N LEU A 155 -27.08 15.08 -2.27
CA LEU A 155 -27.10 14.61 -0.91
C LEU A 155 -25.70 14.19 -0.45
N ILE A 156 -25.26 14.69 0.72
CA ILE A 156 -23.98 14.35 1.32
C ILE A 156 -23.91 12.84 1.58
N GLY A 157 -22.84 12.19 1.13
CA GLY A 157 -22.62 10.75 1.33
C GLY A 157 -23.45 9.85 0.41
N SER A 158 -24.14 10.41 -0.59
CA SER A 158 -24.93 9.63 -1.57
C SER A 158 -24.11 9.12 -2.77
N ASP A 159 -22.81 9.38 -2.77
CA ASP A 159 -21.89 8.98 -3.83
C ASP A 159 -21.83 7.46 -4.01
N VAL A 160 -22.06 7.02 -5.24
CA VAL A 160 -21.92 5.63 -5.67
C VAL A 160 -20.94 5.57 -6.82
N TYR A 161 -19.99 4.64 -6.73
CA TYR A 161 -18.98 4.41 -7.75
C TYR A 161 -19.28 3.09 -8.45
N THR A 162 -19.37 3.15 -9.78
CA THR A 162 -19.42 1.96 -10.63
C THR A 162 -18.10 1.88 -11.37
N VAL A 163 -17.38 0.76 -11.21
CA VAL A 163 -16.10 0.51 -11.86
C VAL A 163 -16.26 -0.73 -12.76
N THR A 164 -15.70 -0.66 -13.97
CA THR A 164 -15.67 -1.79 -14.92
C THR A 164 -14.32 -1.83 -15.63
N SER A 165 -13.85 -3.05 -15.92
CA SER A 165 -12.63 -3.33 -16.71
C SER A 165 -12.90 -3.43 -18.22
N GLU A 166 -14.18 -3.39 -18.62
CA GLU A 166 -14.61 -3.38 -20.02
C GLU A 166 -15.17 -2.02 -20.40
N ASN A 167 -14.91 -1.56 -21.63
CA ASN A 167 -15.42 -0.29 -22.13
C ASN A 167 -16.96 -0.30 -22.17
N PRO A 168 -17.63 0.55 -21.36
CA PRO A 168 -19.09 0.55 -21.28
C PRO A 168 -19.77 1.30 -22.43
N TYR A 169 -19.01 1.88 -23.37
CA TYR A 169 -19.51 2.71 -24.47
C TYR A 169 -20.46 3.82 -24.02
N SER A 170 -20.22 4.40 -22.83
CA SER A 170 -21.01 5.48 -22.25
C SER A 170 -20.11 6.67 -21.88
N ILE A 171 -20.62 7.88 -22.12
CA ILE A 171 -19.95 9.15 -21.80
C ILE A 171 -19.90 9.45 -20.29
N ASP A 172 -20.71 8.75 -19.50
CA ASP A 172 -20.77 8.93 -18.04
C ASP A 172 -19.57 8.30 -17.32
N TYR A 173 -18.78 7.51 -18.05
CA TYR A 173 -17.60 6.84 -17.53
C TYR A 173 -16.33 7.58 -17.92
N GLN A 174 -15.44 7.71 -16.96
CA GLN A 174 -14.09 8.23 -17.16
C GLN A 174 -13.10 7.09 -17.21
N TYR A 175 -12.23 7.10 -18.22
CA TYR A 175 -11.20 6.09 -18.43
C TYR A 175 -9.94 6.38 -17.60
N PHE A 176 -9.37 5.34 -17.01
CA PHE A 176 -8.09 5.37 -16.30
C PHE A 176 -7.28 4.11 -16.59
N SER A 177 -5.97 4.28 -16.80
CA SER A 177 -5.00 3.19 -16.76
C SER A 177 -4.35 3.20 -15.38
N LEU A 178 -4.69 2.21 -14.54
CA LEU A 178 -4.17 2.10 -13.17
C LEU A 178 -2.93 1.20 -13.13
N PRO A 179 -1.81 1.68 -12.58
CA PRO A 179 -0.69 0.82 -12.26
C PRO A 179 -1.02 -0.09 -11.07
N VAL A 180 -0.85 -1.38 -11.26
CA VAL A 180 -1.06 -2.46 -10.29
C VAL A 180 0.28 -3.11 -10.01
N TYR A 181 0.65 -3.15 -8.73
CA TYR A 181 1.88 -3.78 -8.27
C TYR A 181 1.66 -5.28 -8.13
N VAL A 182 2.43 -6.04 -8.90
CA VAL A 182 2.47 -7.51 -8.84
C VAL A 182 3.78 -7.91 -8.22
N GLY A 183 3.76 -8.66 -7.14
CA GLY A 183 4.98 -8.96 -6.42
C GLY A 183 4.83 -9.96 -5.30
N ILE A 184 5.91 -10.08 -4.55
CA ILE A 184 6.05 -10.93 -3.38
C ILE A 184 6.81 -10.20 -2.28
N GLY A 185 6.66 -10.63 -1.03
CA GLY A 185 7.40 -10.05 0.09
C GLY A 185 6.69 -10.18 1.41
N LEU A 186 6.77 -9.13 2.24
CA LEU A 186 6.09 -9.05 3.53
C LEU A 186 5.36 -7.73 3.69
N ARG A 187 4.28 -7.78 4.47
CA ARG A 187 3.53 -6.62 4.93
C ARG A 187 3.53 -6.59 6.45
N ALA A 188 3.97 -5.48 7.01
CA ALA A 188 3.74 -5.15 8.41
C ALA A 188 2.60 -4.13 8.51
N THR A 189 1.56 -4.46 9.27
CA THR A 189 0.40 -3.60 9.50
C THR A 189 0.30 -3.29 10.99
N ALA A 190 0.37 -2.01 11.34
CA ALA A 190 0.12 -1.52 12.68
C ALA A 190 -1.26 -0.83 12.73
N ASP A 191 -2.18 -1.38 13.51
CA ASP A 191 -3.45 -0.75 13.85
C ASP A 191 -3.24 0.08 15.11
N ILE A 192 -3.35 1.40 14.98
CA ILE A 192 -2.95 2.38 15.99
C ILE A 192 -4.19 3.15 16.45
N ASN A 193 -4.41 3.18 17.76
CA ASN A 193 -5.54 3.85 18.41
C ASN A 193 -5.06 4.65 19.63
N GLY A 194 -5.90 5.56 20.12
CA GLY A 194 -5.63 6.29 21.37
C GLY A 194 -4.34 7.10 21.31
N VAL A 195 -4.18 7.87 20.24
CA VAL A 195 -2.96 8.62 19.94
C VAL A 195 -2.95 9.94 20.68
N ASP A 196 -1.98 10.12 21.57
CA ASP A 196 -1.76 11.37 22.30
C ASP A 196 -1.17 12.45 21.38
N SER A 197 -1.32 13.71 21.80
CA SER A 197 -0.79 14.87 21.08
C SER A 197 0.73 14.81 21.00
N GLY A 198 1.28 14.69 19.79
CA GLY A 198 2.72 14.65 19.55
C GLY A 198 3.32 13.24 19.40
N ALA A 199 2.49 12.20 19.47
CA ALA A 199 2.92 10.84 19.15
C ALA A 199 3.49 10.75 17.72
N ASN A 200 4.58 9.98 17.56
CA ASN A 200 5.30 9.89 16.31
C ASN A 200 4.91 8.64 15.50
N ILE A 201 4.14 8.86 14.44
CA ILE A 201 3.67 7.82 13.52
C ILE A 201 4.41 7.77 12.18
N SER A 202 5.65 8.29 12.14
CA SER A 202 6.44 8.39 10.89
C SER A 202 7.05 7.07 10.38
N GLY A 203 7.05 6.01 11.18
CA GLY A 203 7.77 4.76 10.88
C GLY A 203 7.55 3.67 11.93
N LEU A 204 7.76 2.40 11.56
CA LEU A 204 7.66 1.25 12.48
C LEU A 204 8.51 1.42 13.75
N GLY A 205 9.74 1.93 13.62
CA GLY A 205 10.59 2.20 14.77
C GLY A 205 10.06 3.32 15.67
N ALA A 206 9.50 4.38 15.08
CA ALA A 206 8.95 5.51 15.82
C ALA A 206 7.67 5.11 16.58
N ILE A 207 6.76 4.37 15.92
CA ILE A 207 5.53 3.90 16.58
C ILE A 207 5.83 2.93 17.72
N GLY A 208 6.89 2.11 17.61
CA GLY A 208 7.32 1.24 18.70
C GLY A 208 7.78 2.02 19.93
N VAL A 209 8.51 3.13 19.73
CA VAL A 209 8.92 4.03 20.83
C VAL A 209 7.72 4.76 21.42
N SER A 210 6.84 5.32 20.59
CA SER A 210 5.62 6.00 21.09
C SER A 210 4.68 5.05 21.83
N ALA A 211 4.59 3.78 21.42
CA ALA A 211 3.83 2.77 22.16
C ALA A 211 4.45 2.45 23.54
N GLU A 212 5.78 2.31 23.61
CA GLU A 212 6.52 2.09 24.87
C GLU A 212 6.29 3.24 25.86
N SER A 213 6.28 4.48 25.35
CA SER A 213 6.00 5.70 26.11
C SER A 213 4.52 5.90 26.47
N LYS A 214 3.63 5.00 25.99
CA LYS A 214 2.17 5.08 26.14
C LYS A 214 1.51 6.26 25.42
N ASP A 215 2.21 6.88 24.47
CA ASP A 215 1.68 7.96 23.63
C ASP A 215 0.70 7.43 22.58
N LEU A 216 0.68 6.11 22.35
CA LEU A 216 -0.29 5.44 21.48
C LEU A 216 -0.47 3.98 21.93
N LYS A 217 -1.53 3.34 21.45
CA LYS A 217 -1.77 1.90 21.63
C LYS A 217 -2.08 1.25 20.29
N GLY A 218 -1.91 -0.06 20.21
CA GLY A 218 -2.21 -0.76 18.97
C GLY A 218 -1.79 -2.21 18.97
N SER A 219 -1.92 -2.81 17.79
CA SER A 219 -1.41 -4.14 17.48
C SER A 219 -0.56 -4.10 16.22
N LEU A 220 0.41 -5.00 16.14
CA LEU A 220 1.25 -5.18 14.97
C LEU A 220 1.07 -6.59 14.42
N THR A 221 0.78 -6.67 13.12
CA THR A 221 0.68 -7.92 12.38
C THR A 221 1.70 -7.92 11.26
N VAL A 222 2.38 -9.05 11.06
CA VAL A 222 3.22 -9.29 9.88
C VAL A 222 2.63 -10.45 9.10
N GLN A 223 2.51 -10.28 7.79
CA GLN A 223 2.03 -11.31 6.87
C GLN A 223 2.98 -11.44 5.68
N THR A 224 3.07 -12.64 5.10
CA THR A 224 3.73 -12.81 3.81
C THR A 224 2.79 -12.40 2.68
N LEU A 225 3.39 -11.96 1.58
CA LEU A 225 2.71 -11.64 0.32
C LEU A 225 3.28 -12.59 -0.74
N GLY A 226 2.54 -13.62 -1.12
CA GLY A 226 2.97 -14.51 -2.20
C GLY A 226 4.23 -15.33 -1.90
N VAL A 227 4.61 -15.50 -0.63
CA VAL A 227 5.76 -16.30 -0.20
C VAL A 227 5.30 -17.31 0.84
N ASN A 228 5.74 -18.55 0.70
CA ASN A 228 5.49 -19.61 1.67
C ASN A 228 6.70 -20.56 1.76
N GLY A 229 6.76 -21.38 2.80
CA GLY A 229 7.84 -22.32 3.05
C GLY A 229 8.00 -22.58 4.54
N GLN A 230 8.60 -23.72 4.91
CA GLN A 230 8.77 -24.09 6.32
C GLN A 230 9.63 -23.06 7.08
N ALA A 231 10.76 -22.65 6.49
CA ALA A 231 11.63 -21.64 7.09
C ALA A 231 10.95 -20.26 7.18
N ILE A 232 10.17 -19.90 6.17
CA ILE A 232 9.40 -18.64 6.13
C ILE A 232 8.37 -18.62 7.25
N ALA A 233 7.60 -19.70 7.41
CA ALA A 233 6.59 -19.83 8.46
C ALA A 233 7.21 -19.76 9.86
N ALA A 234 8.38 -20.36 10.06
CA ALA A 234 9.11 -20.29 11.34
C ALA A 234 9.67 -18.90 11.65
N ALA A 235 9.95 -18.09 10.63
CA ALA A 235 10.48 -16.73 10.77
C ALA A 235 9.39 -15.66 10.93
N LEU A 236 8.12 -16.00 10.78
CA LEU A 236 7.01 -15.04 10.95
C LEU A 236 6.78 -14.72 12.43
N PRO A 237 6.72 -13.44 12.81
CA PRO A 237 6.46 -13.05 14.19
C PRO A 237 4.96 -13.25 14.50
N ILE A 238 4.68 -13.65 15.73
CA ILE A 238 3.30 -13.77 16.22
C ILE A 238 2.70 -12.37 16.39
N GLN A 239 1.45 -12.21 15.97
CA GLN A 239 0.67 -11.00 16.19
C GLN A 239 0.69 -10.62 17.67
N SER A 240 1.00 -9.36 17.95
CA SER A 240 1.22 -8.93 19.32
C SER A 240 0.90 -7.44 19.50
N GLU A 241 0.73 -7.06 20.76
CA GLU A 241 0.57 -5.67 21.17
C GLU A 241 1.73 -4.83 20.63
N LEU A 242 1.41 -3.65 20.10
CA LEU A 242 2.41 -2.74 19.57
C LEU A 242 3.27 -2.20 20.73
N ASN A 243 4.58 -2.42 20.65
CA ASN A 243 5.60 -1.88 21.54
C ASN A 243 6.95 -1.86 20.80
N ARG A 244 8.02 -1.40 21.46
CA ARG A 244 9.35 -1.32 20.84
C ARG A 244 9.85 -2.69 20.40
N THR A 245 9.66 -3.71 21.23
CA THR A 245 10.12 -5.08 20.97
C THR A 245 9.40 -5.69 19.77
N THR A 246 8.08 -5.52 19.67
CA THR A 246 7.30 -6.08 18.56
C THR A 246 7.61 -5.39 17.24
N ALA A 247 7.81 -4.07 17.25
CA ALA A 247 8.31 -3.33 16.09
C ALA A 247 9.71 -3.79 15.64
N GLN A 248 10.64 -4.02 16.59
CA GLN A 248 11.97 -4.55 16.28
C GLN A 248 11.91 -5.98 15.73
N ASN A 249 11.08 -6.84 16.31
CA ASN A 249 10.88 -8.20 15.83
C ASN A 249 10.33 -8.23 14.40
N ALA A 250 9.40 -7.33 14.06
CA ALA A 250 8.91 -7.22 12.69
C ALA A 250 10.02 -6.85 11.70
N ILE A 251 10.88 -5.88 12.03
CA ILE A 251 12.03 -5.49 11.18
C ILE A 251 13.01 -6.67 11.01
N THR A 252 13.34 -7.36 12.10
CA THR A 252 14.22 -8.53 12.06
C THR A 252 13.63 -9.67 11.23
N SER A 253 12.32 -9.91 11.36
CA SER A 253 11.62 -10.95 10.60
C SER A 253 11.60 -10.66 9.11
N VAL A 254 11.40 -9.39 8.73
CA VAL A 254 11.51 -8.95 7.34
C VAL A 254 12.90 -9.22 6.77
N ALA A 255 13.95 -8.88 7.52
CA ALA A 255 15.34 -9.12 7.07
C ALA A 255 15.64 -10.62 6.92
N SER A 256 15.19 -11.43 7.87
CA SER A 256 15.33 -12.89 7.85
C SER A 256 14.60 -13.50 6.64
N ILE A 257 13.32 -13.18 6.46
CA ILE A 257 12.52 -13.71 5.35
C ILE A 257 13.07 -13.27 4.00
N LYS A 258 13.58 -12.04 3.87
CA LYS A 258 14.24 -11.58 2.64
C LYS A 258 15.44 -12.45 2.25
N ALA A 259 16.23 -12.92 3.22
CA ALA A 259 17.32 -13.85 2.97
C ALA A 259 16.80 -15.23 2.55
N LEU A 260 15.73 -15.70 3.20
CA LEU A 260 15.10 -17.00 2.92
C LEU A 260 14.39 -17.07 1.55
N LEU A 261 14.13 -15.95 0.88
CA LEU A 261 13.48 -15.94 -0.45
C LEU A 261 14.24 -16.79 -1.48
N TYR A 262 15.57 -16.86 -1.35
CA TYR A 262 16.44 -17.53 -2.32
C TYR A 262 16.79 -18.97 -1.92
N GLU A 263 16.34 -19.44 -0.76
CA GLU A 263 16.62 -20.78 -0.25
C GLU A 263 15.79 -21.85 -0.97
N GLU A 264 16.35 -23.06 -1.03
CA GLU A 264 15.61 -24.23 -1.50
C GLU A 264 14.41 -24.51 -0.59
N GLY A 265 13.26 -24.85 -1.19
CA GLY A 265 12.01 -25.10 -0.46
C GLY A 265 11.14 -23.86 -0.21
N THR A 266 11.59 -22.67 -0.61
CA THR A 266 10.73 -21.48 -0.63
C THR A 266 9.83 -21.48 -1.88
N ILE A 267 8.54 -21.36 -1.64
CA ILE A 267 7.50 -21.26 -2.67
C ILE A 267 7.21 -19.79 -2.92
N VAL A 268 7.39 -19.36 -4.16
CA VAL A 268 7.14 -17.99 -4.62
C VAL A 268 5.96 -18.00 -5.58
N GLN A 269 4.94 -17.21 -5.25
CA GLN A 269 3.75 -17.04 -6.07
C GLN A 269 3.40 -15.55 -6.11
N PRO A 270 3.79 -14.82 -7.16
CA PRO A 270 3.45 -13.41 -7.32
C PRO A 270 1.95 -13.14 -7.19
N ARG A 271 1.60 -12.07 -6.50
CA ARG A 271 0.23 -11.63 -6.24
C ARG A 271 0.12 -10.15 -6.49
N VAL A 272 -1.10 -9.66 -6.69
CA VAL A 272 -1.33 -8.22 -6.60
C VAL A 272 -1.12 -7.80 -5.14
N VAL A 273 -0.19 -6.89 -4.89
CA VAL A 273 0.17 -6.43 -3.53
C VAL A 273 -0.33 -5.02 -3.24
N GLY A 274 -0.52 -4.21 -4.28
CA GLY A 274 -1.06 -2.87 -4.13
C GLY A 274 -1.44 -2.27 -5.46
N ILE A 275 -2.09 -1.11 -5.39
CA ILE A 275 -2.44 -0.30 -6.55
C ILE A 275 -1.90 1.11 -6.39
N TYR A 276 -1.74 1.77 -7.51
CA TYR A 276 -1.45 3.18 -7.57
C TYR A 276 -2.68 3.91 -8.08
N LEU A 277 -3.30 4.73 -7.24
CA LEU A 277 -4.41 5.58 -7.68
C LEU A 277 -3.87 6.96 -8.08
N PRO A 278 -4.02 7.37 -9.36
CA PRO A 278 -3.52 8.65 -9.84
C PRO A 278 -4.46 9.83 -9.52
N PHE A 279 -5.41 9.62 -8.62
CA PHE A 279 -6.42 10.61 -8.24
C PHE A 279 -6.82 10.43 -6.77
N PRO A 280 -7.30 11.51 -6.12
CA PRO A 280 -7.90 11.40 -4.81
C PRO A 280 -9.09 10.46 -4.83
N GLY A 281 -9.12 9.46 -3.94
CA GLY A 281 -10.21 8.52 -3.82
C GLY A 281 -10.52 8.23 -2.36
N GLY A 282 -11.79 8.33 -1.99
CA GLY A 282 -12.28 7.84 -0.69
C GLY A 282 -12.42 6.32 -0.69
N LYS A 283 -12.66 5.76 0.51
CA LYS A 283 -12.81 4.30 0.73
C LYS A 283 -13.80 3.64 -0.24
N ALA A 284 -14.93 4.28 -0.55
CA ALA A 284 -15.95 3.72 -1.44
C ALA A 284 -15.43 3.51 -2.87
N LEU A 285 -14.70 4.48 -3.41
CA LEU A 285 -14.09 4.38 -4.74
C LEU A 285 -13.00 3.31 -4.76
N ILE A 286 -12.11 3.34 -3.76
CA ILE A 286 -11.01 2.37 -3.63
C ILE A 286 -11.54 0.94 -3.56
N ASN A 287 -12.55 0.70 -2.72
CA ASN A 287 -13.16 -0.63 -2.60
C ASN A 287 -13.81 -1.08 -3.92
N SER A 288 -14.43 -0.15 -4.66
CA SER A 288 -15.04 -0.46 -5.96
C SER A 288 -13.98 -0.82 -7.01
N VAL A 289 -12.86 -0.09 -7.02
CA VAL A 289 -11.70 -0.40 -7.86
C VAL A 289 -11.11 -1.77 -7.51
N ILE A 290 -10.84 -2.03 -6.22
CA ILE A 290 -10.29 -3.32 -5.75
C ILE A 290 -11.22 -4.47 -6.11
N SER A 291 -12.53 -4.29 -5.93
CA SER A 291 -13.53 -5.29 -6.29
C SER A 291 -13.51 -5.60 -7.79
N GLU A 292 -13.37 -4.59 -8.64
CA GLU A 292 -13.31 -4.79 -10.08
C GLU A 292 -12.04 -5.53 -10.52
N ILE A 293 -10.87 -5.06 -10.08
CA ILE A 293 -9.58 -5.65 -10.49
C ILE A 293 -9.42 -7.09 -9.97
N SER A 294 -9.96 -7.38 -8.78
CA SER A 294 -9.97 -8.73 -8.21
C SER A 294 -10.85 -9.67 -9.05
N ARG A 295 -11.99 -9.18 -9.55
CA ARG A 295 -12.89 -9.94 -10.42
C ARG A 295 -12.31 -10.14 -11.83
N ALA A 296 -11.73 -9.10 -12.41
CA ALA A 296 -11.24 -9.08 -13.79
C ALA A 296 -10.00 -9.96 -14.03
N LYS A 297 -9.34 -10.43 -12.95
CA LYS A 297 -8.08 -11.18 -12.95
C LYS A 297 -6.97 -10.44 -13.69
N VAL A 298 -6.16 -9.72 -12.91
CA VAL A 298 -5.02 -8.95 -13.43
C VAL A 298 -4.07 -9.85 -14.22
N VAL A 299 -3.72 -9.42 -15.43
CA VAL A 299 -2.72 -10.08 -16.28
C VAL A 299 -1.38 -9.37 -16.10
N TRP A 300 -0.39 -10.13 -15.65
CA TRP A 300 0.99 -9.70 -15.55
C TRP A 300 1.79 -10.25 -16.73
N LYS A 301 2.33 -9.33 -17.53
CA LYS A 301 3.28 -9.65 -18.60
C LYS A 301 4.67 -9.80 -17.98
N ARG A 302 5.02 -11.02 -17.65
CA ARG A 302 6.26 -11.33 -16.93
C ARG A 302 7.46 -11.21 -17.87
N PRO A 303 8.49 -10.42 -17.51
CA PRO A 303 9.72 -10.36 -18.28
C PRO A 303 10.42 -11.72 -18.29
N CYS A 304 11.02 -12.12 -19.42
CA CYS A 304 11.84 -13.32 -19.45
C CYS A 304 13.23 -13.03 -18.92
N VAL A 305 13.59 -13.67 -17.81
CA VAL A 305 14.96 -13.62 -17.28
C VAL A 305 15.68 -14.92 -17.63
N VAL A 306 16.80 -14.79 -18.33
CA VAL A 306 17.72 -15.90 -18.56
C VAL A 306 18.51 -16.08 -17.27
N LEU A 307 18.28 -17.19 -16.56
CA LEU A 307 19.14 -17.59 -15.45
C LEU A 307 20.38 -18.26 -16.08
N GLU A 308 21.54 -17.64 -15.90
CA GLU A 308 22.85 -18.24 -16.24
C GLU A 308 23.20 -19.40 -15.31
#